data_AF-A0A7W9Q919-F1
#
_entry.id   AF-A0A7W9Q919-F1
#
_cell.length_a   1.000
_cell.length_b   1.000
_cell.length_c   1.000
_cell.angle_alpha   90.00
_cell.angle_beta   90.00
_cell.angle_gamma   90.00
#
_symmetry.space_group_name_H-M   'P 1'
#
loop_
_entity.id
_entity.type
_entity.pdbx_description
1 polymer ?
#
loop_
_entity_poly.entity_id
_entity_poly.type
_entity_poly.pdbx_seq_one_letter_code
_entity_poly.pdbx_strand_id
1 'polypeptide(L)'
;MGSEIGLARAIRGLRAELAEAMADGEDEAIKFRIESISLDLQVAVENAHEGHAGLKFWVVSADAGASTASTATHSLSLQLAAETAAGDQVRIASRPERRPD
;
A
#
# COMPACT_ATOMS: atom_id res chain seq x y z
N MET A 1 6.92 21.90 -11.78
CA MET A 1 7.55 20.63 -11.39
C MET A 1 7.10 20.33 -9.96
N GLY A 2 6.24 19.33 -9.71
CA GLY A 2 5.71 19.13 -8.35
C GLY A 2 4.83 17.90 -8.09
N SER A 3 4.23 17.30 -9.12
CA SER A 3 3.43 16.07 -8.94
C SER A 3 4.27 14.78 -9.02
N GLU A 4 5.25 14.75 -9.93
CA GLU A 4 6.08 13.57 -10.20
C GLU A 4 7.00 13.22 -9.02
N ILE A 5 7.47 14.22 -8.26
CA ILE A 5 8.41 14.01 -7.16
C ILE A 5 7.73 13.32 -5.95
N GLY A 6 6.44 13.57 -5.70
CA GLY A 6 5.71 13.01 -4.57
C GLY A 6 5.32 11.55 -4.77
N LEU A 7 4.51 11.25 -5.80
CA LEU A 7 4.05 9.89 -6.07
C LEU A 7 5.22 8.96 -6.41
N ALA A 8 6.19 9.41 -7.20
CA ALA A 8 7.34 8.58 -7.52
C ALA A 8 8.20 8.29 -6.28
N ARG A 9 8.30 9.22 -5.33
CA ARG A 9 8.97 8.97 -4.04
C ARG A 9 8.21 7.96 -3.20
N ALA A 10 6.88 8.08 -3.13
CA ALA A 10 6.04 7.12 -2.41
C ALA A 10 6.15 5.70 -3.01
N ILE A 11 6.06 5.56 -4.33
CA ILE A 11 6.23 4.27 -5.02
C ILE A 11 7.64 3.71 -4.80
N ARG A 12 8.69 4.56 -4.81
CA ARG A 12 10.05 4.11 -4.51
C ARG A 12 10.18 3.61 -3.07
N GLY A 13 9.61 4.31 -2.10
CA GLY A 13 9.57 3.88 -0.70
C GLY A 13 8.86 2.53 -0.57
N LEU A 14 7.65 2.41 -1.13
CA LEU A 14 6.89 1.15 -1.11
C LEU A 14 7.69 -0.01 -1.72
N ARG A 15 8.38 0.21 -2.83
CA ARG A 15 9.23 -0.84 -3.45
C ARG A 15 10.40 -1.25 -2.55
N ALA A 16 10.99 -0.32 -1.82
CA ALA A 16 12.07 -0.64 -0.89
C ALA A 16 11.57 -1.50 0.28
N GLU A 17 10.47 -1.10 0.92
CA GLU A 17 9.83 -1.84 2.01
C GLU A 17 9.38 -3.25 1.56
N LEU A 18 8.79 -3.36 0.37
CA LEU A 18 8.41 -4.67 -0.19
C LEU A 18 9.64 -5.53 -0.50
N ALA A 19 10.74 -4.94 -0.96
CA ALA A 19 11.98 -5.68 -1.20
C ALA A 19 12.61 -6.20 0.10
N GLU A 20 12.57 -5.39 1.16
CA GLU A 20 12.99 -5.80 2.50
C GLU A 20 12.10 -6.92 3.03
N ALA A 21 10.78 -6.78 2.97
CA ALA A 21 9.84 -7.82 3.38
C ALA A 21 10.00 -9.13 2.58
N MET A 22 10.34 -9.05 1.29
CA MET A 22 10.66 -10.22 0.48
C MET A 22 11.94 -10.91 0.95
N ALA A 23 12.99 -10.14 1.25
CA ALA A 23 14.26 -10.66 1.75
C ALA A 23 14.08 -11.35 3.12
N ASP A 24 13.34 -10.72 4.04
CA ASP A 24 13.04 -11.28 5.36
C ASP A 24 12.23 -12.58 5.29
N GLY A 25 11.40 -12.73 4.25
CA GLY A 25 10.56 -13.91 4.03
C GLY A 25 11.21 -15.03 3.20
N GLU A 26 12.46 -14.89 2.75
CA GLU A 26 13.09 -15.88 1.84
C GLU A 26 13.15 -17.29 2.43
N ASP A 27 13.48 -17.41 3.72
CA ASP A 27 13.65 -18.67 4.43
C ASP A 27 12.38 -19.13 5.20
N GLU A 28 11.29 -18.37 5.10
CA GLU A 28 10.03 -18.71 5.78
C GLU A 28 9.29 -19.86 5.07
N ALA A 29 8.73 -20.77 5.89
CA ALA A 29 7.99 -21.93 5.39
C ALA A 29 6.65 -21.53 4.74
N ILE A 30 6.07 -20.41 5.17
CA ILE A 30 4.88 -19.79 4.61
C ILE A 30 5.29 -18.44 4.04
N LYS A 31 4.97 -18.21 2.77
CA LYS A 31 5.24 -16.97 2.04
C LYS A 31 3.93 -16.29 1.68
N PHE A 32 3.99 -14.97 1.51
CA PHE A 32 2.84 -14.19 1.06
C PHE A 32 3.03 -13.77 -0.39
N ARG A 33 2.12 -14.17 -1.26
CA ARG A 33 2.02 -13.66 -2.63
C ARG A 33 1.09 -12.45 -2.63
N ILE A 34 1.53 -11.37 -3.28
CA ILE A 34 0.67 -10.21 -3.52
C ILE A 34 -0.27 -10.54 -4.68
N GLU A 35 -1.57 -10.60 -4.38
CA GLU A 35 -2.62 -10.83 -5.38
C GLU A 35 -3.04 -9.53 -6.07
N SER A 36 -3.15 -8.47 -5.28
CA SER A 36 -3.52 -7.15 -5.80
C SER A 36 -3.00 -6.02 -4.90
N ILE A 37 -2.78 -4.88 -5.54
CA ILE A 37 -2.41 -3.62 -4.90
C ILE A 37 -3.46 -2.59 -5.31
N SER A 38 -4.11 -1.98 -4.33
CA SER A 38 -5.07 -0.88 -4.54
C SER A 38 -4.59 0.38 -3.83
N LEU A 39 -4.55 1.50 -4.57
CA LEU A 39 -4.13 2.80 -4.06
C LEU A 39 -5.25 3.82 -4.25
N ASP A 40 -5.74 4.36 -3.13
CA ASP A 40 -6.74 5.42 -3.12
C ASP A 40 -6.06 6.78 -2.88
N LEU A 41 -6.10 7.65 -3.90
CA LEU A 41 -5.59 9.01 -3.80
C LEU A 41 -6.75 9.99 -3.65
N GLN A 42 -6.77 10.72 -2.53
CA GLN A 42 -7.68 11.85 -2.36
C GLN A 42 -7.00 13.11 -2.91
N VAL A 43 -7.56 13.67 -3.97
CA VAL A 43 -7.06 14.90 -4.58
C VAL A 43 -8.06 16.03 -4.30
N ALA A 44 -7.60 17.08 -3.62
CA ALA A 44 -8.38 18.29 -3.44
C ALA A 44 -8.30 19.16 -4.70
N VAL A 45 -9.45 19.69 -5.13
CA VAL A 45 -9.57 20.66 -6.24
C VAL A 45 -10.12 21.96 -5.65
N GLU A 46 -9.37 23.05 -5.76
CA GLU A 46 -9.84 24.39 -5.34
C GLU A 46 -10.32 25.05 -6.62
N ASN A 47 -11.61 25.34 -6.66
CA ASN A 47 -12.17 26.22 -7.67
C ASN A 47 -11.80 27.66 -7.29
N ALA A 48 -10.80 28.24 -7.97
CA ALA A 48 -10.56 29.67 -7.90
C ALA A 48 -11.71 30.38 -8.62
N HIS A 49 -12.61 30.98 -7.86
CA HIS A 49 -13.61 31.89 -8.40
C HIS A 49 -12.92 33.18 -8.86
N GLU A 50 -13.35 33.65 -10.04
CA GLU A 50 -12.99 34.91 -10.70
C GLU A 50 -11.70 34.88 -11.55
N GLY A 51 -11.89 34.76 -12.87
CA GLY A 51 -11.00 35.41 -13.83
C GLY A 51 -10.20 34.55 -14.79
N HIS A 52 -9.61 33.42 -14.38
CA HIS A 52 -8.80 32.58 -15.29
C HIS A 52 -8.75 31.12 -14.83
N ALA A 53 -9.20 30.21 -15.71
CA ALA A 53 -9.30 28.78 -15.45
C ALA A 53 -7.92 28.13 -15.21
N GLY A 54 -7.73 27.59 -14.00
CA GLY A 54 -6.62 26.71 -13.68
C GLY A 54 -7.02 25.73 -12.57
N LEU A 55 -7.23 24.46 -12.93
CA LEU A 55 -7.36 23.38 -11.95
C LEU A 55 -6.00 23.24 -11.25
N LYS A 56 -5.89 23.64 -9.98
CA LYS A 56 -4.73 23.31 -9.14
C LYS A 56 -5.01 21.99 -8.43
N PHE A 57 -4.19 20.99 -8.70
CA PHE A 57 -4.13 19.75 -7.92
C PHE A 57 -2.99 19.90 -6.90
N TRP A 58 -3.25 19.75 -5.60
CA TRP A 58 -2.20 19.70 -4.59
C TRP A 58 -2.31 18.46 -3.71
N VAL A 59 -1.14 17.95 -3.30
CA VAL A 59 -0.97 16.90 -2.30
C VAL A 59 -0.18 17.54 -1.16
N VAL A 60 -0.81 17.79 -0.01
CA VAL A 60 -0.12 18.35 1.17
C VAL A 60 0.55 17.20 1.94
N SER A 61 1.85 17.30 2.16
CA SER A 61 2.60 16.46 3.11
C SER A 61 2.97 17.31 4.32
N ALA A 62 2.65 16.82 5.51
CA ALA A 62 2.85 17.52 6.77
C ALA A 62 4.28 17.29 7.28
N ASP A 63 5.20 18.20 6.95
CA ASP A 63 6.55 18.25 7.55
C ASP A 63 7.02 19.71 7.64
N ALA A 64 6.21 20.57 8.25
CA ALA A 64 6.62 21.91 8.71
C ALA A 64 5.69 22.32 9.85
N GLY A 65 6.26 22.60 11.02
CA GLY A 65 5.52 22.92 12.23
C GLY A 65 4.58 24.13 12.07
N ALA A 66 3.50 24.08 12.86
CA ALA A 66 2.45 25.07 13.03
C ALA A 66 1.25 25.01 12.05
N SER A 67 0.08 24.84 12.68
CA SER A 67 -1.29 25.07 12.19
C SER A 67 -1.94 23.99 11.32
N THR A 68 -2.93 23.31 11.93
CA THR A 68 -4.09 22.67 11.28
C THR A 68 -3.81 22.00 9.94
N ALA A 69 -2.93 21.00 9.92
CA ALA A 69 -2.62 20.24 8.72
C ALA A 69 -3.85 19.40 8.33
N SER A 70 -4.44 19.71 7.18
CA SER A 70 -5.29 18.77 6.47
C SER A 70 -4.41 17.60 6.01
N THR A 71 -4.35 16.53 6.80
CA THR A 71 -3.70 15.29 6.39
C THR A 71 -4.41 14.77 5.15
N ALA A 72 -3.75 14.84 4.00
CA ALA A 72 -4.20 14.10 2.82
C ALA A 72 -3.95 12.61 3.11
N THR A 73 -4.96 11.94 3.64
CA THR A 73 -4.90 10.50 3.95
C THR A 73 -4.90 9.74 2.63
N HIS A 74 -3.77 9.16 2.27
CA HIS A 74 -3.66 8.22 1.16
C HIS A 74 -3.83 6.83 1.74
N SER A 75 -4.75 6.05 1.21
CA SER A 75 -4.98 4.66 1.66
C SER A 75 -4.36 3.70 0.66
N LEU A 76 -3.49 2.81 1.15
CA LEU A 76 -2.93 1.70 0.39
C LEU A 76 -3.47 0.40 0.97
N SER A 77 -4.04 -0.45 0.13
CA SER A 77 -4.52 -1.78 0.51
C SER A 77 -3.80 -2.84 -0.32
N LEU A 78 -3.28 -3.87 0.37
CA LEU A 78 -2.65 -5.04 -0.23
C LEU A 78 -3.52 -6.27 0.06
N GLN A 79 -3.81 -7.07 -0.96
CA GLN A 79 -4.40 -8.39 -0.77
C GLN A 79 -3.31 -9.44 -0.91
N LEU A 80 -3.13 -10.26 0.12
CA LEU A 80 -2.09 -11.27 0.20
C LEU A 80 -2.71 -12.66 0.27
N ALA A 81 -2.13 -13.60 -0.48
CA ALA A 81 -2.40 -15.03 -0.37
C ALA A 81 -1.22 -15.74 0.32
N ALA A 82 -1.51 -16.66 1.22
CA ALA A 82 -0.50 -17.47 1.88
C ALA A 82 -0.19 -18.73 1.06
N GLU A 83 1.09 -18.96 0.82
CA GLU A 83 1.62 -20.08 0.06
C GLU A 83 2.76 -20.79 0.78
N THR A 84 2.95 -22.07 0.47
CA THR A 84 4.15 -22.81 0.89
C THR A 84 5.36 -22.34 0.09
N ALA A 85 6.56 -22.71 0.52
CA ALA A 85 7.78 -22.51 -0.27
C ALA A 85 7.73 -23.13 -1.69
N ALA A 86 6.86 -24.12 -1.92
CA ALA A 86 6.63 -24.73 -3.24
C ALA A 86 5.58 -23.98 -4.09
N GLY A 87 4.93 -22.95 -3.54
CA GLY A 87 3.87 -22.18 -4.21
C GLY A 87 2.46 -22.77 -4.04
N ASP A 88 2.29 -23.76 -3.15
CA ASP A 88 0.98 -24.37 -2.89
C ASP A 88 0.18 -23.56 -1.87
N GLN A 89 -1.16 -23.62 -1.96
CA GLN A 89 -2.03 -22.98 -0.97
C GLN A 89 -1.83 -23.59 0.43
N VAL A 90 -1.63 -22.73 1.43
CA VAL A 90 -1.56 -23.16 2.84
C VAL A 90 -2.92 -23.70 3.29
N ARG A 91 -2.94 -24.93 3.82
CA ARG A 91 -4.13 -25.56 4.39
C ARG A 91 -3.91 -25.83 5.87
N ILE A 92 -4.79 -25.30 6.71
CA ILE A 92 -4.88 -25.72 8.12
C ILE A 92 -5.73 -26.99 8.11
N ALA A 93 -5.10 -28.15 8.11
CA ALA A 93 -5.83 -29.40 8.26
C ALA A 93 -6.47 -29.42 9.66
N SER A 94 -7.79 -29.33 9.73
CA SER A 94 -8.53 -29.82 10.89
C SER A 94 -8.14 -31.29 11.05
N ARG A 95 -7.47 -31.63 12.15
CA ARG A 95 -7.08 -32.98 12.51
C ARG A 95 -8.22 -33.94 12.13
N PRO A 96 -8.01 -34.94 11.26
CA PRO A 96 -9.05 -35.93 11.02
C PRO A 96 -9.33 -36.59 12.37
N GLU A 97 -10.59 -36.50 12.82
CA GLU A 97 -11.06 -37.27 13.96
C GLU A 97 -10.65 -38.72 13.73
N ARG A 98 -9.76 -39.22 14.60
CA ARG A 98 -9.43 -40.65 14.59
C ARG A 98 -10.73 -41.38 14.89
N ARG A 99 -11.30 -42.01 13.87
CA ARG A 99 -12.37 -42.99 14.05
C ARG A 99 -11.80 -44.09 14.96
N PRO A 100 -12.40 -44.36 16.13
CA PRO A 100 -11.98 -45.49 16.95
C PRO A 100 -12.33 -46.78 16.21
N ASP A 101 -11.43 -47.76 16.27
CA ASP A 101 -11.63 -49.13 15.78
C ASP A 101 -12.65 -49.89 16.66
#